data_AF-A0AA37A880-F1
#
_entry.id   AF-A0AA37A880-F1
#
_cell.length_a   1.000
_cell.length_b   1.000
_cell.length_c   1.000
_cell.angle_alpha   90.00
_cell.angle_beta   90.00
_cell.angle_gamma   90.00
#
_symmetry.space_group_name_H-M   'P 1'
#
loop_
_entity.id
_entity.type
_entity.pdbx_description
1 polymer ?
#
loop_
_entity_poly.entity_id
_entity_poly.type
_entity_poly.pdbx_seq_one_letter_code
_entity_poly.pdbx_strand_id
1 'polypeptide(L)'
;MKKQVILMSLAIAGLLCCIPMFVLNAPGAPGLSGGAASLLGMAGAVLFGTCAGTLLQLKRLSRDPDYRQRQKAQCDERNQAIRDRAGYLAGLLTLSLLVIAGWSLQSFARLGVPEWVVRLLLGSWVFYLAAFFLLYKWFQRRM
;
A
#
# COMPACT_ATOMS: atom_id res chain seq x y z
N MET A 1 7.11 -8.90 1.94
CA MET A 1 6.71 -8.69 3.35
C MET A 1 5.25 -9.08 3.61
N LYS A 2 4.21 -8.34 3.17
CA LYS A 2 2.78 -8.67 3.47
C LYS A 2 2.35 -10.12 3.16
N LYS A 3 2.71 -10.67 1.99
CA LYS A 3 2.38 -12.06 1.61
C LYS A 3 3.05 -13.11 2.50
N GLN A 4 4.30 -12.89 2.92
CA GLN A 4 5.01 -13.79 3.83
C GLN A 4 4.41 -13.78 5.23
N VAL A 5 3.98 -12.61 5.73
CA VAL A 5 3.30 -12.50 7.03
C VAL A 5 1.97 -13.25 7.01
N ILE A 6 1.19 -13.11 5.93
CA ILE A 6 -0.09 -13.83 5.76
C ILE A 6 0.14 -15.35 5.69
N LEU A 7 1.16 -15.79 4.94
CA LEU A 7 1.53 -17.21 4.84
C LEU A 7 2.04 -17.78 6.18
N MET A 8 2.83 -17.00 6.94
CA MET A 8 3.26 -17.42 8.29
C MET A 8 2.09 -17.48 9.27
N SER A 9 1.17 -16.51 9.25
CA SER A 9 -0.02 -16.57 10.11
C SER A 9 -0.92 -17.75 9.75
N LEU A 10 -1.07 -18.06 8.46
CA LEU A 10 -1.84 -19.21 7.99
C LEU A 10 -1.19 -20.54 8.40
N ALA A 11 0.14 -20.62 8.32
CA ALA A 11 0.89 -21.76 8.84
C ALA A 11 0.69 -21.88 10.36
N ILE A 12 0.88 -20.82 11.15
CA ILE A 12 0.68 -20.86 12.61
C ILE A 12 -0.75 -21.26 12.99
N ALA A 13 -1.76 -20.76 12.27
CA ALA A 13 -3.16 -21.14 12.45
C ALA A 13 -3.40 -22.63 12.12
N GLY A 14 -2.74 -23.14 11.09
CA GLY A 14 -2.66 -24.58 10.85
C GLY A 14 -2.10 -25.34 12.06
N LEU A 15 -1.05 -24.83 12.74
CA LEU A 15 -0.34 -25.56 13.83
C LEU A 15 -1.27 -25.68 15.00
N LEU A 16 -1.86 -24.53 15.33
CA LEU A 16 -2.83 -24.42 16.39
C LEU A 16 -4.08 -25.24 16.13
N CYS A 17 -4.39 -25.62 14.89
CA CYS A 17 -5.49 -26.55 14.58
C CYS A 17 -5.06 -28.02 14.72
N CYS A 18 -3.81 -28.35 14.36
CA CYS A 18 -3.26 -29.71 14.47
C CYS A 18 -2.90 -30.12 15.90
N ILE A 19 -2.40 -29.19 16.74
CA ILE A 19 -1.97 -29.45 18.12
C ILE A 19 -3.12 -29.96 19.02
N PRO A 20 -4.29 -29.29 19.11
CA PRO A 20 -5.39 -29.77 19.94
C PRO A 20 -5.99 -31.08 19.40
N MET A 21 -5.92 -31.37 18.10
CA MET A 21 -6.33 -32.67 17.54
C MET A 21 -5.40 -33.82 17.98
N PHE A 22 -4.10 -33.58 18.12
CA PHE A 22 -3.15 -34.58 18.65
C PHE A 22 -3.32 -34.77 20.17
N VAL A 23 -3.67 -33.71 20.90
CA VAL A 23 -3.93 -33.74 22.34
C VAL A 23 -5.31 -34.36 22.66
N LEU A 24 -6.33 -34.13 21.83
CA LEU A 24 -7.67 -34.72 21.96
C LEU A 24 -7.76 -36.16 21.43
N ASN A 25 -6.82 -36.62 20.58
CA ASN A 25 -6.66 -38.04 20.22
C ASN A 25 -5.70 -38.80 21.16
N ALA A 26 -5.23 -38.18 22.26
CA ALA A 26 -4.58 -38.94 23.32
C ALA A 26 -5.58 -39.98 23.88
N PRO A 27 -5.13 -41.20 24.22
CA PRO A 27 -6.00 -42.31 24.60
C PRO A 27 -6.73 -41.97 25.91
N GLY A 28 -7.91 -41.35 25.81
CA GLY A 28 -8.72 -40.97 26.97
C GLY A 28 -9.72 -39.83 26.82
N ALA A 29 -9.78 -39.07 25.72
CA ALA A 29 -10.73 -37.96 25.58
C ALA A 29 -11.96 -38.32 24.71
N PRO A 30 -13.20 -38.00 25.15
CA PRO A 30 -14.41 -38.38 24.44
C PRO A 30 -14.79 -37.33 23.39
N GLY A 31 -15.13 -37.79 22.19
CA GLY A 31 -15.99 -37.06 21.28
C GLY A 31 -15.30 -36.37 20.10
N LEU A 32 -14.87 -37.16 19.11
CA LEU A 32 -15.04 -36.84 17.69
C LEU A 32 -14.86 -38.16 16.91
N SER A 33 -15.78 -38.49 15.99
CA SER A 33 -15.68 -39.73 15.22
C SER A 33 -14.33 -39.81 14.51
N GLY A 34 -13.63 -40.95 14.65
CA GLY A 34 -12.22 -41.09 14.22
C GLY A 34 -11.95 -40.72 12.76
N GLY A 35 -12.96 -40.72 11.89
CA GLY A 35 -12.87 -40.27 10.49
C GLY A 35 -12.81 -38.74 10.32
N ALA A 36 -13.55 -37.96 11.12
CA ALA A 36 -13.52 -36.50 11.03
C ALA A 36 -12.21 -35.93 11.59
N ALA A 37 -11.67 -36.53 12.64
CA ALA A 37 -10.41 -36.14 13.25
C ALA A 37 -9.20 -36.40 12.32
N SER A 38 -9.20 -37.53 11.61
CA SER A 38 -8.13 -37.88 10.66
C SER A 38 -8.20 -37.04 9.38
N LEU A 39 -9.39 -36.71 8.87
CA LEU A 39 -9.54 -35.79 7.73
C LEU A 39 -9.09 -34.36 8.06
N LEU A 40 -9.42 -33.86 9.26
CA LEU A 40 -8.96 -32.55 9.72
C LEU A 40 -7.44 -32.50 9.95
N GLY A 41 -6.86 -33.58 10.48
CA GLY A 41 -5.41 -33.71 10.62
C GLY A 41 -4.68 -33.71 9.27
N MET A 42 -5.21 -34.44 8.28
CA MET A 42 -4.71 -34.44 6.90
C MET A 42 -4.84 -33.05 6.26
N ALA A 43 -5.99 -32.38 6.41
CA ALA A 43 -6.20 -31.04 5.89
C ALA A 43 -5.22 -30.03 6.50
N GLY A 44 -5.00 -30.08 7.82
CA GLY A 44 -4.02 -29.25 8.52
C GLY A 44 -2.59 -29.51 8.05
N ALA A 45 -2.19 -30.78 7.91
CA ALA A 45 -0.86 -31.16 7.41
C ALA A 45 -0.62 -30.71 5.96
N VAL A 46 -1.63 -30.80 5.10
CA VAL A 46 -1.56 -30.33 3.70
C VAL A 46 -1.47 -28.79 3.64
N LEU A 47 -2.27 -28.08 4.43
CA LEU A 47 -2.18 -26.61 4.54
C LEU A 47 -0.81 -26.19 5.06
N PHE A 48 -0.23 -26.94 5.99
CA PHE A 48 1.13 -26.73 6.45
C PHE A 48 2.20 -26.96 5.40
N GLY A 49 2.17 -28.13 4.77
CA GLY A 49 3.17 -28.50 3.79
C GLY A 49 3.18 -27.51 2.63
N THR A 50 2.00 -27.10 2.18
CA THR A 50 1.85 -26.10 1.11
C THR A 50 2.28 -24.69 1.57
N CYS A 51 1.95 -24.26 2.79
CA CYS A 51 2.41 -22.96 3.31
C CYS A 51 3.93 -22.93 3.57
N ALA A 52 4.49 -23.99 4.16
CA ALA A 52 5.93 -24.10 4.40
C ALA A 52 6.72 -24.20 3.09
N GLY A 53 6.21 -24.98 2.13
CA GLY A 53 6.81 -25.12 0.80
C GLY A 53 6.83 -23.80 0.02
N THR A 54 5.72 -23.06 0.02
CA THR A 54 5.64 -21.75 -0.63
C THR A 54 6.51 -20.70 0.09
N LEU A 55 6.62 -20.74 1.42
CA LEU A 55 7.55 -19.88 2.17
C LEU A 55 9.02 -20.19 1.86
N LEU A 56 9.39 -21.47 1.74
CA LEU A 56 10.74 -21.88 1.35
C LEU A 56 11.06 -21.48 -0.09
N GLN A 57 10.12 -21.65 -1.02
CA GLN A 57 10.25 -21.17 -2.40
C GLN A 57 10.42 -19.65 -2.45
N LEU A 58 9.60 -18.89 -1.71
CA LEU A 58 9.72 -17.44 -1.61
C LEU A 58 11.07 -17.03 -1.01
N LYS A 59 11.57 -17.76 -0.01
CA LYS A 59 12.89 -17.52 0.59
C LYS A 59 14.01 -17.79 -0.41
N ARG A 60 13.91 -18.85 -1.22
CA ARG A 60 14.84 -19.14 -2.33
C ARG A 60 14.81 -18.04 -3.39
N LEU A 61 13.63 -17.66 -3.85
CA LEU A 61 13.43 -16.55 -4.80
C LEU A 61 13.98 -15.22 -4.26
N SER A 62 13.81 -14.94 -2.96
CA SER A 62 14.36 -13.72 -2.34
C SER A 62 15.89 -13.74 -2.19
N ARG A 63 16.52 -14.92 -2.24
CA ARG A 63 17.98 -15.07 -2.14
C ARG A 63 18.66 -14.70 -3.47
N ASP A 64 17.94 -14.89 -4.57
CA ASP A 64 18.35 -14.52 -5.92
C ASP A 64 18.55 -12.99 -6.03
N PRO A 65 19.75 -12.51 -6.41
CA PRO A 65 20.02 -11.08 -6.59
C PRO A 65 19.15 -10.44 -7.68
N ASP A 66 18.84 -11.16 -8.76
CA ASP A 66 18.07 -10.61 -9.90
C ASP A 66 16.62 -10.36 -9.50
N TYR A 67 16.03 -11.28 -8.73
CA TYR A 67 14.68 -11.11 -8.19
C TYR A 67 14.60 -9.89 -7.26
N ARG A 68 15.62 -9.66 -6.43
CA ARG A 68 15.69 -8.47 -5.55
C ARG A 68 15.82 -7.18 -6.35
N GLN A 69 16.59 -7.17 -7.43
CA GLN A 69 16.70 -6.00 -8.30
C GLN A 69 15.35 -5.67 -8.97
N ARG A 70 14.66 -6.66 -9.53
CA ARG A 70 13.32 -6.45 -10.12
C ARG A 70 12.31 -5.94 -9.10
N GLN A 71 12.36 -6.48 -7.87
CA GLN A 71 11.46 -6.04 -6.80
C GLN A 71 11.78 -4.62 -6.32
N LYS A 72 13.05 -4.22 -6.27
CA LYS A 72 13.46 -2.83 -6.00
C LYS A 72 12.97 -1.89 -7.10
N ALA A 73 13.22 -2.22 -8.37
CA ALA A 73 12.76 -1.42 -9.50
C ALA A 73 11.23 -1.20 -9.49
N GLN A 74 10.45 -2.25 -9.25
CA GLN A 74 9.00 -2.13 -9.13
C GLN A 74 8.56 -1.30 -7.92
N CYS A 75 9.26 -1.41 -6.78
CA CYS A 75 9.00 -0.56 -5.63
C CYS A 75 9.35 0.91 -5.93
N ASP A 76 10.46 1.16 -6.61
CA ASP A 76 10.95 2.49 -6.94
C ASP A 76 9.99 3.19 -7.93
N GLU A 77 9.51 2.50 -8.96
CA GLU A 77 8.48 3.01 -9.87
C GLU A 77 7.19 3.40 -9.12
N ARG A 78 6.73 2.55 -8.21
CA ARG A 78 5.53 2.84 -7.41
C ARG A 78 5.75 4.01 -6.45
N ASN A 79 6.93 4.08 -5.84
CA ASN A 79 7.26 5.13 -4.89
C ASN A 79 7.45 6.48 -5.59
N GLN A 80 8.02 6.48 -6.81
CA GLN A 80 8.06 7.64 -7.70
C GLN A 80 6.65 8.10 -8.05
N ALA A 81 5.77 7.20 -8.50
CA ALA A 81 4.39 7.55 -8.83
C ALA A 81 3.62 8.15 -7.63
N ILE A 82 3.87 7.68 -6.41
CA ILE A 82 3.28 8.25 -5.19
C ILE A 82 3.87 9.62 -4.88
N ARG A 83 5.20 9.77 -5.03
CA ARG A 83 5.89 11.04 -4.76
C ARG A 83 5.50 12.12 -5.76
N ASP A 84 5.32 11.78 -7.02
CA ASP A 84 4.84 12.70 -8.06
C ASP A 84 3.39 13.12 -7.78
N ARG A 85 2.55 12.17 -7.32
CA ARG A 85 1.19 12.47 -6.87
C ARG A 85 1.17 13.41 -5.66
N ALA A 86 2.05 13.18 -4.69
CA ALA A 86 2.16 14.05 -3.51
C ALA A 86 2.71 15.43 -3.88
N GLY A 87 3.68 15.51 -4.80
CA GLY A 87 4.29 16.74 -5.27
C GLY A 87 3.28 17.68 -5.93
N TYR A 88 2.44 17.18 -6.85
CA TYR A 88 1.43 18.04 -7.46
C TYR A 88 0.34 18.45 -6.46
N LEU A 89 -0.05 17.57 -5.53
CA LEU A 89 -1.06 17.88 -4.50
C LEU A 89 -0.55 18.97 -3.55
N ALA A 90 0.72 18.88 -3.14
CA ALA A 90 1.38 19.87 -2.30
C ALA A 90 1.49 21.23 -3.03
N GLY A 91 1.86 21.23 -4.32
CA GLY A 91 1.89 22.44 -5.14
C GLY A 91 0.50 23.08 -5.27
N LEU A 92 -0.54 22.28 -5.49
CA LEU A 92 -1.92 22.77 -5.59
C LEU A 92 -2.42 23.35 -4.26
N LEU A 93 -2.16 22.67 -3.13
CA LEU A 93 -2.52 23.15 -1.80
C LEU A 93 -1.79 24.46 -1.45
N THR A 94 -0.47 24.49 -1.62
CA THR A 94 0.35 25.67 -1.27
C THR A 94 -0.05 26.91 -2.07
N LEU A 95 -0.24 26.79 -3.38
CA LEU A 95 -0.67 27.91 -4.22
C LEU A 95 -2.11 28.35 -3.89
N SER A 96 -3.02 27.41 -3.61
CA SER A 96 -4.39 27.74 -3.22
C SER A 96 -4.44 28.49 -1.88
N LEU A 97 -3.66 28.03 -0.90
CA LEU A 97 -3.49 28.73 0.38
C LEU A 97 -2.92 30.14 0.21
N LEU A 98 -1.94 30.32 -0.67
CA LEU A 98 -1.34 31.64 -0.96
C LEU A 98 -2.33 32.61 -1.61
N VAL A 99 -3.16 32.13 -2.54
CA VAL A 99 -4.22 32.95 -3.15
C VAL A 99 -5.27 33.33 -2.11
N ILE A 100 -5.72 32.38 -1.29
CA ILE A 100 -6.71 32.64 -0.22
C ILE A 100 -6.15 33.61 0.82
N ALA A 101 -4.88 33.46 1.20
CA ALA A 101 -4.20 34.39 2.09
C ALA A 101 -4.08 35.79 1.48
N GLY A 102 -3.71 35.90 0.19
CA GLY A 102 -3.66 37.18 -0.51
C GLY A 102 -5.03 37.88 -0.55
N TRP A 103 -6.09 37.13 -0.84
CA TRP A 103 -7.47 37.63 -0.84
C TRP A 103 -7.97 38.05 0.54
N SER A 104 -7.69 37.25 1.57
CA SER A 104 -8.10 37.58 2.94
C SER A 104 -7.36 38.82 3.44
N LEU A 105 -6.05 38.92 3.20
CA LEU A 105 -5.25 40.10 3.59
C LEU A 105 -5.63 41.37 2.81
N GLN A 106 -6.09 41.26 1.56
CA GLN A 106 -6.64 42.39 0.81
C GLN A 106 -8.01 42.82 1.38
N SER A 107 -8.85 41.87 1.80
CA SER A 107 -10.17 42.13 2.38
C SER A 107 -10.08 42.77 3.77
N PHE A 108 -9.07 42.38 4.55
CA PHE A 108 -8.66 43.07 5.77
C PHE A 108 -7.79 44.28 5.39
N ALA A 109 -8.43 45.37 4.95
CA ALA A 109 -7.84 46.64 4.46
C ALA A 109 -6.81 47.35 5.39
N ARG A 110 -6.36 46.72 6.47
CA ARG A 110 -5.34 47.22 7.41
C ARG A 110 -3.89 47.01 6.95
N LEU A 111 -3.63 46.12 5.98
CA LEU A 111 -2.26 45.75 5.60
C LEU A 111 -1.77 46.38 4.28
N GLY A 112 -2.63 47.11 3.55
CA GLY A 112 -2.21 47.84 2.35
C GLY A 112 -1.65 46.97 1.22
N VAL A 113 -2.09 45.71 1.13
CA VAL A 113 -1.62 44.79 0.07
C VAL A 113 -2.06 45.33 -1.30
N PRO A 114 -1.13 45.55 -2.24
CA PRO A 114 -1.48 46.07 -3.55
C PRO A 114 -2.31 45.07 -4.36
N GLU A 115 -3.36 45.54 -5.03
CA GLU A 115 -4.25 44.67 -5.82
C GLU A 115 -3.52 43.89 -6.92
N TRP A 116 -2.44 44.46 -7.47
CA TRP A 116 -1.65 43.82 -8.51
C TRP A 116 -0.97 42.54 -8.01
N VAL A 117 -0.58 42.48 -6.73
CA VAL A 117 0.05 41.30 -6.12
C VAL A 117 -0.94 40.13 -6.10
N VAL A 118 -2.18 40.41 -5.68
CA VAL A 118 -3.25 39.39 -5.63
C VAL A 118 -3.64 38.94 -7.04
N ARG A 119 -3.68 39.85 -8.02
CA ARG A 119 -3.92 39.50 -9.43
C ARG A 119 -2.80 38.64 -10.03
N LEU A 120 -1.53 38.91 -9.71
CA LEU A 120 -0.40 38.07 -10.15
C LEU A 120 -0.46 36.68 -9.51
N LEU A 121 -0.75 36.60 -8.22
CA LEU A 121 -0.95 35.32 -7.51
C LEU A 121 -2.08 34.50 -8.14
N LEU A 122 -3.23 35.14 -8.41
CA LEU A 122 -4.34 34.52 -9.10
C LEU A 122 -3.94 34.04 -10.52
N GLY A 123 -3.24 34.88 -11.27
CA GLY A 123 -2.73 34.53 -12.61
C GLY A 123 -1.79 33.34 -12.59
N SER A 124 -0.86 33.28 -11.62
CA SER A 124 0.04 32.15 -11.43
C SER A 124 -0.70 30.86 -11.09
N TRP A 125 -1.77 30.95 -10.29
CA TRP A 125 -2.60 29.82 -9.91
C TRP A 125 -3.42 29.28 -11.09
N VAL A 126 -4.03 30.17 -11.88
CA VAL A 126 -4.75 29.79 -13.11
C VAL A 126 -3.78 29.17 -14.12
N PHE A 127 -2.59 29.74 -14.29
CA PHE A 127 -1.56 29.19 -15.17
C PHE A 127 -1.12 27.80 -14.70
N TYR A 128 -0.91 27.59 -13.40
CA TYR A 128 -0.55 26.30 -12.84
C TYR A 128 -1.63 25.24 -13.10
N LEU A 129 -2.92 25.58 -12.92
CA LEU A 129 -4.04 24.69 -13.23
C LEU A 129 -4.13 24.38 -14.73
N ALA A 130 -3.97 25.39 -15.59
CA ALA A 130 -4.01 25.21 -17.04
C ALA A 130 -2.85 24.33 -17.53
N ALA A 131 -1.64 24.58 -17.04
CA ALA A 131 -0.46 23.77 -17.33
C ALA A 131 -0.66 22.33 -16.86
N PHE A 132 -1.18 22.13 -15.63
CA PHE A 132 -1.52 20.81 -15.13
C PHE A 132 -2.53 20.10 -16.02
N PHE A 133 -3.63 20.76 -16.41
CA PHE A 133 -4.66 20.14 -17.23
C PHE A 133 -4.16 19.79 -18.64
N LEU A 134 -3.35 20.66 -19.25
CA LEU A 134 -2.72 20.42 -20.55
C LEU A 134 -1.71 19.28 -20.48
N LEU A 135 -0.80 19.29 -19.50
CA LEU A 135 0.19 18.23 -19.31
C LEU A 135 -0.48 16.91 -18.96
N TYR A 136 -1.48 16.91 -18.09
CA TYR A 136 -2.24 15.73 -17.70
C TYR A 136 -2.99 15.13 -18.90
N LYS A 137 -3.71 15.96 -19.66
CA LYS A 137 -4.44 15.53 -20.87
C LYS A 137 -3.49 15.08 -21.98
N TRP A 138 -2.30 15.68 -22.09
CA TRP A 138 -1.27 15.25 -23.03
C TRP A 138 -0.67 13.91 -22.62
N PHE A 139 -0.36 13.74 -21.34
CA PHE A 139 0.19 12.50 -20.78
C PHE A 139 -0.81 11.33 -20.94
N GLN A 140 -2.10 11.58 -20.69
CA GLN A 140 -3.18 10.60 -20.92
C GLN A 140 -3.35 10.17 -22.38
N ARG A 141 -2.90 10.96 -23.36
CA ARG A 141 -2.98 10.56 -24.79
C ARG A 141 -1.77 9.76 -25.25
N ARG A 142 -0.68 9.79 -24.48
CA ARG A 142 0.61 9.21 -24.86
C ARG A 142 0.88 7.85 -24.22
N MET A 143 0.17 7.53 -23.14
CA MET A 143 0.01 6.18 -22.60
C MET A 143 -1.27 5.55 -23.14
#